data_AF-D3SF32-F1
#
_entry.id   AF-D3SF32-F1
#
_cell.length_a   1.000
_cell.length_b   1.000
_cell.length_c   1.000
_cell.angle_alpha   90.00
_cell.angle_beta   90.00
_cell.angle_gamma   90.00
#
_symmetry.space_group_name_H-M   'P 1'
#
loop_
_entity.id
_entity.type
_entity.pdbx_description
1 polymer ?
#
loop_
_entity_poly.entity_id
_entity_poly.type
_entity_poly.pdbx_seq_one_letter_code
_entity_poly.pdbx_strand_id
1 'polypeptide(L)'
;MSATAPAAAVPTRAPATAARQLFTLVLLLMGLWLLHLNLRVAPEAVILALWIGATLLIGYGGFRRHRLRRAAFLRGYLDAASPWSERLRGGPLMALRHLIVGALLGGLLVLALARIQTPAVWAVLVAGALALVALEAVFARLIAGHAHPRLAPELARRGALWITGGGLTLALLVLALRGWYPDLSGTSLEQVIWFMVEHEGARSAVLEIGLQLAAAQDGLRLWLGQQWLPPGAQPLPVLVAWSLLLIEQAFLAAGFLLLANGLFPPRDPGDDPAQP
;
A
#
# COMPACT_ATOMS: atom_id res chain seq x y z
N MET A 1 -45.98 35.76 -15.75
CA MET A 1 -45.93 34.38 -16.27
C MET A 1 -44.51 33.90 -16.12
N SER A 2 -44.29 33.09 -15.09
CA SER A 2 -42.98 32.60 -14.66
C SER A 2 -42.62 31.35 -15.47
N ALA A 3 -41.52 31.38 -16.21
CA ALA A 3 -40.96 30.19 -16.84
C ALA A 3 -40.04 29.50 -15.82
N THR A 4 -40.58 28.50 -15.12
CA THR A 4 -39.81 27.55 -14.32
C THR A 4 -38.94 26.71 -15.25
N ALA A 5 -37.63 26.95 -15.23
CA ALA A 5 -36.66 26.11 -15.91
C ALA A 5 -36.69 24.69 -15.32
N PRO A 6 -36.66 23.63 -16.14
CA PRO A 6 -36.65 22.26 -15.64
C PRO A 6 -35.36 21.99 -14.86
N ALA A 7 -35.50 21.45 -13.64
CA ALA A 7 -34.38 21.00 -12.83
C ALA A 7 -33.60 19.93 -13.59
N ALA A 8 -32.39 20.26 -14.03
CA ALA A 8 -31.50 19.33 -14.69
C ALA A 8 -31.19 18.15 -13.74
N ALA A 9 -31.55 16.94 -14.16
CA ALA A 9 -31.27 15.72 -13.41
C ALA A 9 -29.76 15.58 -13.19
N VAL A 10 -29.33 15.58 -11.94
CA VAL A 10 -27.93 15.33 -11.54
C VAL A 10 -27.56 13.91 -11.99
N PRO A 11 -26.50 13.72 -12.80
CA PRO A 11 -26.20 12.42 -13.36
C PRO A 11 -25.74 11.44 -12.27
N THR A 12 -26.36 10.26 -12.25
CA THR A 12 -26.11 9.08 -11.40
C THR A 12 -24.78 8.39 -11.75
N ARG A 13 -23.65 9.11 -11.70
CA ARG A 13 -22.32 8.60 -12.11
C ARG A 13 -21.50 7.94 -10.99
N ALA A 14 -21.89 8.16 -9.74
CA ALA A 14 -21.26 7.52 -8.58
C ALA A 14 -21.16 5.97 -8.68
N PRO A 15 -22.24 5.22 -9.05
CA PRO A 15 -22.19 3.75 -9.07
C PRO A 15 -21.22 3.18 -10.11
N ALA A 16 -21.09 3.82 -11.29
CA ALA A 16 -20.21 3.34 -12.35
C ALA A 16 -18.72 3.42 -11.96
N THR A 17 -18.32 4.48 -11.23
CA THR A 17 -16.93 4.61 -10.75
C THR A 17 -16.58 3.59 -9.67
N ALA A 18 -17.51 3.33 -8.74
CA ALA A 18 -17.32 2.34 -7.68
C ALA A 18 -17.27 0.91 -8.26
N ALA A 19 -18.14 0.58 -9.22
CA ALA A 19 -18.14 -0.71 -9.90
C ALA A 19 -16.81 -0.97 -10.63
N ARG A 20 -16.27 0.04 -11.33
CA ARG A 20 -14.96 -0.06 -11.99
C ARG A 20 -13.82 -0.26 -10.98
N GLN A 21 -13.84 0.47 -9.86
CA GLN A 21 -12.85 0.31 -8.79
C GLN A 21 -12.91 -1.10 -8.18
N LEU A 22 -14.11 -1.60 -7.87
CA LEU A 22 -14.31 -2.95 -7.36
C LEU A 22 -13.82 -4.00 -8.35
N PHE A 23 -14.18 -3.87 -9.64
CA PHE A 23 -13.69 -4.78 -10.68
C PHE A 23 -12.16 -4.78 -10.77
N THR A 24 -11.52 -3.60 -10.75
CA THR A 24 -10.06 -3.48 -10.73
C THR A 24 -9.44 -4.14 -9.49
N LEU A 25 -10.06 -4.00 -8.32
CA LEU A 25 -9.60 -4.64 -7.08
C LEU A 25 -9.75 -6.16 -7.12
N VAL A 26 -10.84 -6.68 -7.68
CA VAL A 26 -11.05 -8.11 -7.86
C VAL A 26 -9.98 -8.68 -8.79
N LEU A 27 -9.71 -8.03 -9.92
CA LEU A 27 -8.64 -8.44 -10.84
C LEU A 27 -7.27 -8.38 -10.17
N LEU A 28 -6.99 -7.33 -9.38
CA LEU A 28 -5.76 -7.23 -8.62
C LEU A 28 -5.62 -8.39 -7.63
N LEU A 29 -6.63 -8.62 -6.80
CA LEU A 29 -6.61 -9.67 -5.78
C LEU A 29 -6.45 -11.05 -6.41
N MET A 30 -7.16 -11.33 -7.51
CA MET A 30 -7.02 -12.58 -8.26
C MET A 30 -5.61 -12.73 -8.85
N GLY A 31 -5.04 -11.66 -9.40
CA GLY A 31 -3.67 -11.64 -9.90
C GLY A 31 -2.66 -11.88 -8.78
N LEU A 32 -2.79 -11.18 -7.65
CA LEU A 32 -1.94 -11.37 -6.48
C LEU A 32 -2.04 -12.80 -5.92
N TRP A 33 -3.25 -13.38 -5.88
CA TRP A 33 -3.46 -14.75 -5.45
C TRP A 33 -2.75 -15.74 -6.38
N LEU A 34 -2.92 -15.59 -7.69
CA LEU A 34 -2.25 -16.44 -8.67
C LEU A 34 -0.72 -16.32 -8.57
N LEU A 35 -0.21 -15.10 -8.34
CA LEU A 35 1.21 -14.87 -8.11
C LEU A 35 1.67 -15.56 -6.84
N HIS A 36 0.97 -15.42 -5.72
CA HIS A 36 1.29 -16.11 -4.46
C HIS A 36 1.46 -17.62 -4.67
N LEU A 37 0.60 -18.27 -5.45
CA LEU A 37 0.69 -19.70 -5.75
C LEU A 37 1.92 -20.08 -6.60
N ASN A 38 2.44 -19.17 -7.43
CA ASN A 38 3.48 -19.49 -8.43
C ASN A 38 4.83 -18.79 -8.18
N LEU A 39 4.91 -17.85 -7.22
CA LEU A 39 6.08 -17.00 -7.00
C LEU A 39 7.36 -17.80 -6.74
N ARG A 40 7.28 -18.86 -5.93
CA ARG A 40 8.45 -19.67 -5.56
C ARG A 40 9.04 -20.45 -6.74
N VAL A 41 8.24 -20.78 -7.75
CA VAL A 41 8.68 -21.52 -8.96
C VAL A 41 8.88 -20.63 -10.17
N ALA A 42 8.57 -19.34 -10.06
CA ALA A 42 8.72 -18.38 -11.13
C ALA A 42 10.20 -18.16 -11.47
N PRO A 43 10.54 -18.00 -12.77
CA PRO A 43 11.91 -17.70 -13.17
C PRO A 43 12.30 -16.27 -12.77
N GLU A 44 13.61 -16.04 -12.66
CA GLU A 44 14.22 -14.75 -12.31
C GLU A 44 13.62 -13.56 -13.08
N ALA A 45 13.49 -13.70 -14.41
CA ALA A 45 12.96 -12.65 -15.26
C ALA A 45 11.51 -12.25 -14.91
N VAL A 46 10.69 -13.22 -14.48
CA VAL A 46 9.30 -12.95 -14.06
C VAL A 46 9.30 -12.21 -12.72
N ILE A 47 10.13 -12.60 -11.77
CA ILE A 47 10.26 -11.89 -10.48
C ILE A 47 10.69 -10.45 -10.70
N LEU A 48 11.71 -10.21 -11.53
CA LEU A 48 12.17 -8.86 -11.86
C LEU A 48 11.10 -8.05 -12.59
N ALA A 49 10.38 -8.65 -13.54
CA ALA A 49 9.29 -7.98 -14.25
C ALA A 49 8.15 -7.58 -13.30
N LEU A 50 7.77 -8.46 -12.38
CA LEU A 50 6.76 -8.18 -11.35
C LEU A 50 7.22 -7.07 -10.41
N TRP A 51 8.47 -7.12 -9.96
CA TRP A 51 9.04 -6.11 -9.09
C TRP A 51 9.08 -4.74 -9.77
N ILE A 52 9.56 -4.66 -11.01
CA ILE A 52 9.57 -3.43 -11.81
C ILE A 52 8.12 -2.93 -12.03
N GLY A 53 7.20 -3.81 -12.40
CA GLY A 53 5.79 -3.47 -12.59
C GLY A 53 5.15 -2.85 -11.34
N ALA A 54 5.34 -3.50 -10.18
CA ALA A 54 4.88 -2.97 -8.90
C ALA A 54 5.54 -1.64 -8.54
N THR A 55 6.84 -1.52 -8.77
CA THR A 55 7.63 -0.29 -8.55
C THR A 55 7.07 0.87 -9.35
N LEU A 56 6.83 0.66 -10.64
CA LEU A 56 6.30 1.67 -11.53
C LEU A 56 4.87 2.06 -11.14
N LEU A 57 4.00 1.11 -10.81
CA LEU A 57 2.62 1.40 -10.39
C LEU A 57 2.56 2.21 -9.09
N ILE A 58 3.30 1.78 -8.06
CA ILE A 58 3.36 2.45 -6.75
C ILE A 58 4.01 3.83 -6.92
N GLY A 59 5.16 3.90 -7.60
CA GLY A 59 5.93 5.12 -7.81
C GLY A 59 5.16 6.15 -8.64
N TYR A 60 4.59 5.74 -9.77
CA TYR A 60 3.78 6.62 -10.64
C TYR A 60 2.54 7.14 -9.91
N GLY A 61 1.82 6.26 -9.19
CA GLY A 61 0.65 6.63 -8.41
C GLY A 61 0.96 7.68 -7.33
N GLY A 62 2.08 7.52 -6.61
CA GLY A 62 2.55 8.48 -5.62
C GLY A 62 3.02 9.80 -6.23
N PHE A 63 3.83 9.72 -7.30
CA PHE A 63 4.39 10.88 -7.99
C PHE A 63 3.31 11.82 -8.52
N ARG A 64 2.30 11.27 -9.23
CA ARG A 64 1.19 12.04 -9.81
C ARG A 64 0.44 12.84 -8.75
N ARG A 65 0.15 12.24 -7.60
CA ARG A 65 -0.61 12.88 -6.51
C ARG A 65 0.18 13.95 -5.81
N HIS A 66 1.44 13.67 -5.54
CA HIS A 66 2.31 14.65 -4.94
C HIS A 66 2.50 15.85 -5.88
N ARG A 67 2.53 15.64 -7.20
CA ARG A 67 2.54 16.72 -8.20
C ARG A 67 1.26 17.54 -8.17
N LEU A 68 0.09 16.90 -8.06
CA LEU A 68 -1.20 17.60 -7.92
C LEU A 68 -1.25 18.46 -6.65
N ARG A 69 -0.84 17.91 -5.50
CA ARG A 69 -0.79 18.64 -4.23
C ARG A 69 0.17 19.82 -4.29
N ARG A 70 1.36 19.60 -4.86
CA ARG A 70 2.36 20.66 -5.01
C ARG A 70 1.89 21.73 -5.98
N ALA A 71 1.19 21.38 -7.05
CA ALA A 71 0.58 22.35 -7.96
C ALA A 71 -0.49 23.19 -7.26
N ALA A 72 -1.34 22.58 -6.43
CA ALA A 72 -2.34 23.30 -5.65
C ALA A 72 -1.72 24.23 -4.60
N PHE A 73 -0.67 23.76 -3.89
CA PHE A 73 0.08 24.58 -2.95
C PHE A 73 0.73 25.78 -3.65
N LEU A 74 1.46 25.55 -4.76
CA LEU A 74 2.16 26.60 -5.49
C LEU A 74 1.20 27.68 -6.04
N ARG A 75 -0.04 27.33 -6.40
CA ARG A 75 -1.05 28.34 -6.81
C ARG A 75 -1.44 29.31 -5.69
N GLY A 76 -1.23 28.95 -4.43
CA GLY A 76 -1.47 29.84 -3.29
C GLY A 76 -0.32 30.83 -3.02
N TYR A 77 0.87 30.57 -3.57
CA TYR A 77 2.09 31.36 -3.26
C TYR A 77 2.75 31.99 -4.48
N LEU A 78 2.51 31.47 -5.69
CA LEU A 78 3.11 31.93 -6.93
C LEU A 78 2.04 32.34 -7.93
N ASP A 79 2.31 33.42 -8.64
CA ASP A 79 1.52 33.83 -9.79
C ASP A 79 1.50 32.73 -10.87
N ALA A 80 0.34 32.54 -11.51
CA ALA A 80 0.11 31.53 -12.53
C ALA A 80 1.01 31.71 -13.75
N ALA A 81 1.44 32.96 -14.03
CA ALA A 81 2.36 33.29 -15.12
C ALA A 81 3.84 33.00 -14.80
N SER A 82 4.19 32.63 -13.57
CA SER A 82 5.58 32.40 -13.19
C SER A 82 6.12 31.07 -13.72
N PRO A 83 7.27 31.05 -14.43
CA PRO A 83 7.90 29.82 -14.92
C PRO A 83 8.39 28.91 -13.77
N TRP A 84 8.58 29.46 -12.58
CA TRP A 84 8.88 28.71 -11.35
C TRP A 84 7.73 27.81 -10.92
N SER A 85 6.50 28.17 -11.28
CA SER A 85 5.33 27.35 -10.98
C SER A 85 5.40 26.01 -11.72
N GLU A 86 5.95 25.95 -12.93
CA GLU A 86 6.07 24.71 -13.71
C GLU A 86 7.27 23.88 -13.27
N ARG A 87 8.43 24.51 -13.07
CA ARG A 87 9.67 23.82 -12.73
C ARG A 87 9.64 23.16 -11.34
N LEU A 88 8.93 23.77 -10.39
CA LEU A 88 8.83 23.25 -9.02
C LEU A 88 7.69 22.23 -8.82
N ARG A 89 6.81 22.01 -9.81
CA ARG A 89 5.67 21.08 -9.66
C ARG A 89 6.08 19.61 -9.58
N GLY A 90 7.18 19.19 -10.19
CA GLY A 90 7.56 17.76 -10.23
C GLY A 90 8.90 17.46 -10.89
N GLY A 91 10.01 17.83 -10.25
CA GLY A 91 11.37 17.60 -10.77
C GLY A 91 11.85 16.14 -10.70
N PRO A 92 13.00 15.82 -11.32
CA PRO A 92 13.55 14.47 -11.42
C PRO A 92 13.87 13.85 -10.05
N LEU A 93 14.33 14.66 -9.09
CA LEU A 93 14.57 14.20 -7.71
C LEU A 93 13.30 13.65 -7.05
N MET A 94 12.16 14.27 -7.34
CA MET A 94 10.87 13.83 -6.83
C MET A 94 10.42 12.51 -7.47
N ALA A 95 10.65 12.34 -8.78
CA ALA A 95 10.39 11.07 -9.46
C ALA A 95 11.29 9.96 -8.90
N LEU A 96 12.59 10.22 -8.76
CA LEU A 96 13.56 9.28 -8.18
C LEU A 96 13.16 8.83 -6.77
N ARG A 97 12.75 9.76 -5.90
CA ARG A 97 12.24 9.43 -4.56
C ARG A 97 11.07 8.44 -4.62
N HIS A 98 10.10 8.66 -5.50
CA HIS A 98 8.94 7.78 -5.61
C HIS A 98 9.29 6.43 -6.25
N LEU A 99 10.28 6.39 -7.15
CA LEU A 99 10.81 5.13 -7.67
C LEU A 99 11.53 4.33 -6.59
N ILE A 100 12.35 4.96 -5.74
CA ILE A 100 13.01 4.28 -4.61
C ILE A 100 11.96 3.71 -3.65
N VAL A 101 10.99 4.52 -3.24
CA VAL A 101 9.90 4.05 -2.35
C VAL A 101 9.07 2.95 -3.04
N GLY A 102 8.78 3.10 -4.33
CA GLY A 102 8.09 2.08 -5.12
C GLY A 102 8.87 0.78 -5.21
N ALA A 103 10.19 0.84 -5.37
CA ALA A 103 11.07 -0.32 -5.44
C ALA A 103 11.10 -1.06 -4.11
N LEU A 104 11.25 -0.33 -3.01
CA LEU A 104 11.23 -0.92 -1.67
C LEU A 104 9.89 -1.58 -1.37
N LEU A 105 8.78 -0.86 -1.54
CA LEU A 105 7.44 -1.38 -1.25
C LEU A 105 7.03 -2.49 -2.21
N GLY A 106 7.38 -2.39 -3.50
CA GLY A 106 7.10 -3.41 -4.50
C GLY A 106 7.86 -4.70 -4.21
N GLY A 107 9.14 -4.60 -3.84
CA GLY A 107 9.96 -5.75 -3.45
C GLY A 107 9.45 -6.41 -2.18
N LEU A 108 9.15 -5.62 -1.15
CA LEU A 108 8.55 -6.10 0.10
C LEU A 108 7.19 -6.75 -0.13
N LEU A 109 6.37 -6.23 -1.05
CA LEU A 109 5.08 -6.82 -1.38
C LEU A 109 5.25 -8.18 -2.08
N VAL A 110 6.14 -8.28 -3.08
CA VAL A 110 6.47 -9.56 -3.75
C VAL A 110 6.96 -10.59 -2.74
N LEU A 111 7.85 -10.17 -1.84
CA LEU A 111 8.38 -11.00 -0.78
C LEU A 111 7.29 -11.46 0.19
N ALA A 112 6.46 -10.53 0.67
CA ALA A 112 5.34 -10.85 1.55
C ALA A 112 4.36 -11.84 0.89
N LEU A 113 4.02 -11.64 -0.40
CA LEU A 113 3.17 -12.56 -1.17
C LEU A 113 3.73 -13.97 -1.21
N ALA A 114 5.04 -14.15 -1.40
CA ALA A 114 5.66 -15.48 -1.40
C ALA A 114 5.64 -16.18 -0.02
N ARG A 115 5.35 -15.43 1.06
CA ARG A 115 5.38 -15.89 2.45
C ARG A 115 4.00 -15.97 3.12
N ILE A 116 2.91 -15.57 2.45
CA ILE A 116 1.56 -15.69 3.03
C ILE A 116 1.24 -17.17 3.24
N GLN A 117 1.15 -17.64 4.48
CA GLN A 117 0.79 -19.04 4.77
C GLN A 117 -0.67 -19.22 5.17
N THR A 118 -1.32 -18.17 5.70
CA THR A 118 -2.66 -18.28 6.28
C THR A 118 -3.73 -17.66 5.37
N PRO A 119 -4.86 -18.35 5.14
CA PRO A 119 -5.96 -17.82 4.33
C PRO A 119 -6.60 -16.57 4.98
N ALA A 120 -6.43 -16.40 6.30
CA ALA A 120 -6.90 -15.23 7.02
C ALA A 120 -6.26 -13.91 6.53
N VAL A 121 -4.99 -13.93 6.08
CA VAL A 121 -4.35 -12.73 5.49
C VAL A 121 -5.13 -12.27 4.26
N TRP A 122 -5.53 -13.20 3.40
CA TRP A 122 -6.31 -12.89 2.20
C TRP A 122 -7.69 -12.33 2.52
N ALA A 123 -8.37 -12.88 3.52
CA ALA A 123 -9.63 -12.33 4.00
C ALA A 123 -9.48 -10.87 4.47
N VAL A 124 -8.38 -10.57 5.19
CA VAL A 124 -8.05 -9.21 5.63
C VAL A 124 -7.76 -8.28 4.45
N LEU A 125 -7.00 -8.72 3.44
CA LEU A 125 -6.72 -7.94 2.24
C LEU A 125 -8.00 -7.65 1.42
N VAL A 126 -8.87 -8.64 1.26
CA VAL A 126 -10.19 -8.48 0.62
C VAL A 126 -11.04 -7.47 1.39
N ALA A 127 -11.15 -7.62 2.71
CA ALA A 127 -11.90 -6.69 3.56
C ALA A 127 -11.34 -5.26 3.45
N GLY A 128 -10.01 -5.10 3.45
CA GLY A 128 -9.34 -3.82 3.26
C GLY A 128 -9.61 -3.20 1.88
N ALA A 129 -9.64 -4.01 0.82
CA ALA A 129 -9.97 -3.56 -0.53
C ALA A 129 -11.39 -2.99 -0.59
N LEU A 130 -12.36 -3.71 -0.01
CA LEU A 130 -13.76 -3.27 0.06
C LEU A 130 -13.91 -2.02 0.93
N ALA A 131 -13.24 -1.99 2.08
CA ALA A 131 -13.23 -0.84 2.98
C ALA A 131 -12.66 0.40 2.30
N LEU A 132 -11.61 0.27 1.48
CA LEU A 132 -11.03 1.39 0.73
C LEU A 132 -12.08 2.06 -0.18
N VAL A 133 -12.83 1.28 -0.96
CA VAL A 133 -13.85 1.80 -1.87
C VAL A 133 -15.02 2.41 -1.09
N ALA A 134 -15.50 1.71 -0.05
CA ALA A 134 -16.60 2.18 0.78
C ALA A 134 -16.24 3.49 1.49
N LEU A 135 -15.06 3.56 2.11
CA LEU A 135 -14.58 4.76 2.79
C LEU A 135 -14.32 5.90 1.80
N GLU A 136 -13.79 5.64 0.61
CA GLU A 136 -13.64 6.68 -0.42
C GLU A 136 -15.00 7.30 -0.77
N ALA A 137 -16.04 6.49 -0.94
CA ALA A 137 -17.40 6.96 -1.22
C ALA A 137 -17.98 7.76 -0.03
N VAL A 138 -17.77 7.30 1.21
CA VAL A 138 -18.21 8.00 2.42
C VAL A 138 -17.50 9.35 2.54
N PHE A 139 -16.17 9.39 2.43
CA PHE A 139 -15.42 10.64 2.52
C PHE A 139 -15.77 11.61 1.38
N ALA A 140 -16.01 11.10 0.17
CA ALA A 140 -16.43 11.94 -0.94
C ALA A 140 -17.75 12.65 -0.63
N ARG A 141 -18.69 11.97 0.05
CA ARG A 141 -19.95 12.56 0.51
C ARG A 141 -19.75 13.54 1.66
N LEU A 142 -18.92 13.21 2.65
CA LEU A 142 -18.67 14.08 3.80
C LEU A 142 -17.97 15.39 3.41
N ILE A 143 -17.09 15.33 2.41
CA ILE A 143 -16.30 16.48 1.94
C ILE A 143 -17.06 17.27 0.86
N ALA A 144 -18.14 16.71 0.29
CA ALA A 144 -18.98 17.41 -0.67
C ALA A 144 -19.48 18.72 -0.06
N GLY A 145 -19.22 19.83 -0.75
CA GLY A 145 -19.58 21.19 -0.30
C GLY A 145 -18.55 21.90 0.58
N HIS A 146 -17.54 21.20 1.13
CA HIS A 146 -16.55 21.81 2.04
C HIS A 146 -15.16 21.98 1.41
N ALA A 147 -14.81 21.19 0.39
CA ALA A 147 -13.51 21.28 -0.27
C ALA A 147 -13.61 21.78 -1.71
N HIS A 148 -12.53 22.37 -2.19
CA HIS A 148 -12.38 22.78 -3.59
C HIS A 148 -12.63 21.57 -4.52
N PRO A 149 -13.47 21.67 -5.57
CA PRO A 149 -13.90 20.54 -6.41
C PRO A 149 -12.76 19.68 -6.96
N ARG A 150 -11.67 20.34 -7.40
CA ARG A 150 -10.45 19.68 -7.89
C ARG A 150 -9.66 18.88 -6.85
N LEU A 151 -9.79 19.19 -5.56
CA LEU A 151 -9.03 18.55 -4.46
C LEU A 151 -9.89 17.61 -3.61
N ALA A 152 -11.21 17.79 -3.61
CA ALA A 152 -12.16 16.93 -2.91
C ALA A 152 -11.93 15.42 -3.15
N PRO A 153 -11.74 14.91 -4.39
CA PRO A 153 -11.54 13.48 -4.61
C PRO A 153 -10.20 12.97 -4.05
N GLU A 154 -9.15 13.80 -4.06
CA GLU A 154 -7.84 13.42 -3.52
C GLU A 154 -7.86 13.44 -1.98
N LEU A 155 -8.55 14.40 -1.36
CA LEU A 155 -8.74 14.45 0.09
C LEU A 155 -9.57 13.26 0.59
N ALA A 156 -10.67 12.94 -0.10
CA ALA A 156 -11.50 11.81 0.25
C ALA A 156 -10.73 10.49 0.21
N ARG A 157 -9.96 10.31 -0.88
CA ARG A 157 -9.13 9.14 -1.07
C ARG A 157 -7.97 9.06 -0.08
N ARG A 158 -7.39 10.19 0.31
CA ARG A 158 -6.37 10.24 1.37
C ARG A 158 -6.97 9.78 2.69
N GLY A 159 -8.13 10.31 3.09
CA GLY A 159 -8.82 9.86 4.31
C GLY A 159 -9.09 8.36 4.31
N ALA A 160 -9.60 7.84 3.19
CA ALA A 160 -9.84 6.42 3.00
C ALA A 160 -8.55 5.58 3.10
N LEU A 161 -7.45 6.00 2.46
CA LEU A 161 -6.16 5.31 2.53
C LEU A 161 -5.58 5.30 3.95
N TRP A 162 -5.67 6.40 4.70
CA TRP A 162 -5.15 6.46 6.07
C TRP A 162 -5.90 5.52 7.00
N ILE A 163 -7.24 5.56 6.97
CA ILE A 163 -8.06 4.71 7.83
C ILE A 163 -7.95 3.24 7.42
N THR A 164 -8.03 2.95 6.12
CA THR A 164 -7.88 1.58 5.64
C THR A 164 -6.47 1.05 5.93
N GLY A 165 -5.44 1.86 5.76
CA GLY A 165 -4.05 1.49 6.04
C GLY A 165 -3.81 1.20 7.51
N GLY A 166 -4.29 2.07 8.41
CA GLY A 166 -4.23 1.83 9.85
C GLY A 166 -4.99 0.58 10.26
N GLY A 167 -6.22 0.42 9.76
CA GLY A 167 -7.06 -0.76 10.02
C GLY A 167 -6.45 -2.07 9.51
N LEU A 168 -5.91 -2.08 8.29
CA LEU A 168 -5.21 -3.23 7.72
C LEU A 168 -3.97 -3.58 8.53
N THR A 169 -3.14 -2.58 8.87
CA THR A 169 -1.92 -2.78 9.67
C THR A 169 -2.28 -3.41 11.02
N LEU A 170 -3.31 -2.90 11.69
CA LEU A 170 -3.76 -3.44 12.96
C LEU A 170 -4.33 -4.86 12.83
N ALA A 171 -5.14 -5.13 11.80
CA ALA A 171 -5.72 -6.45 11.57
C ALA A 171 -4.64 -7.50 11.26
N LEU A 172 -3.66 -7.14 10.43
CA LEU A 172 -2.49 -7.98 10.13
C LEU A 172 -1.61 -8.20 11.36
N LEU A 173 -1.41 -7.16 12.19
CA LEU A 173 -0.71 -7.27 13.47
C LEU A 173 -1.39 -8.25 14.42
N VAL A 174 -2.72 -8.14 14.60
CA VAL A 174 -3.49 -9.07 15.43
C VAL A 174 -3.39 -10.50 14.90
N LEU A 175 -3.39 -10.68 13.57
CA LEU A 175 -3.23 -12.00 12.97
C LEU A 175 -1.83 -12.56 13.20
N ALA A 176 -0.79 -11.73 13.07
CA ALA A 176 0.59 -12.11 13.33
C ALA A 176 0.78 -12.55 14.80
N LEU A 177 0.19 -11.82 15.76
CA LEU A 177 0.23 -12.17 17.18
C LEU A 177 -0.49 -13.48 17.53
N ARG A 178 -1.42 -13.94 16.68
CA ARG A 178 -2.10 -15.24 16.82
C ARG A 178 -1.37 -16.38 16.11
N GLY A 179 -0.27 -16.08 15.41
CA GLY A 179 0.56 -17.08 14.77
C GLY A 179 1.12 -18.06 15.81
N TRP A 180 1.26 -19.33 15.43
CA TRP A 180 1.94 -20.31 16.25
C TRP A 180 3.46 -20.03 16.20
N TYR A 181 4.10 -19.99 17.36
CA TYR A 181 5.52 -19.71 17.48
C TYR A 181 6.26 -20.95 18.00
N PRO A 182 7.37 -21.37 17.35
CA PRO A 182 8.20 -22.45 17.86
C PRO A 182 8.85 -22.02 19.17
N ASP A 183 9.01 -22.96 20.12
CA ASP A 183 9.82 -22.73 21.31
C ASP A 183 11.30 -22.76 20.91
N LEU A 184 12.01 -21.63 21.10
CA LEU A 184 13.42 -21.44 20.80
C LEU A 184 14.24 -21.26 22.10
N SER A 185 13.65 -21.56 23.26
CA SER A 185 14.37 -21.50 24.53
C SER A 185 15.62 -22.38 24.50
N GLY A 186 16.76 -21.80 24.89
CA GLY A 186 18.05 -22.51 24.89
C GLY A 186 18.80 -22.58 23.54
N THR A 187 18.27 -22.03 22.45
CA THR A 187 18.97 -21.96 21.16
C THR A 187 19.75 -20.66 20.97
N SER A 188 20.90 -20.73 20.30
CA SER A 188 21.66 -19.53 19.94
C SER A 188 21.01 -18.77 18.78
N LEU A 189 21.24 -17.46 18.68
CA LEU A 189 20.70 -16.64 17.59
C LEU A 189 21.13 -17.17 16.21
N GLU A 190 22.38 -17.60 16.09
CA GLU A 190 22.92 -18.18 14.86
C GLU A 190 22.16 -19.44 14.44
N GLN A 191 21.88 -20.35 15.38
CA GLN A 191 21.11 -21.56 15.12
C GLN A 191 19.68 -21.24 14.67
N VAL A 192 19.03 -20.26 15.30
CA VAL A 192 17.68 -19.81 14.91
C VAL A 192 17.68 -19.23 13.50
N ILE A 193 18.64 -18.35 13.18
CA ILE A 193 18.72 -17.73 11.84
C ILE A 193 18.97 -18.80 10.78
N TRP A 194 19.94 -19.70 10.99
CA TRP A 194 20.22 -20.78 10.05
C TRP A 194 19.02 -21.69 9.85
N PHE A 195 18.37 -22.10 10.93
CA PHE A 195 17.16 -22.92 10.87
C PHE A 195 16.07 -22.24 10.04
N MET A 196 15.81 -20.95 10.27
CA MET A 196 14.78 -20.22 9.52
C MET A 196 15.14 -20.03 8.04
N VAL A 197 16.41 -19.75 7.75
CA VAL A 197 16.92 -19.53 6.38
C VAL A 197 16.88 -20.82 5.55
N GLU A 198 17.24 -21.97 6.13
CA GLU A 198 17.28 -23.26 5.43
C GLU A 198 15.90 -23.73 4.95
N HIS A 199 14.83 -23.30 5.62
CA HIS A 199 13.45 -23.63 5.23
C HIS A 199 12.91 -22.74 4.10
N GLU A 200 13.64 -21.71 3.68
CA GLU A 200 13.23 -20.82 2.60
C GLU A 200 13.96 -21.14 1.30
N GLY A 201 13.20 -21.53 0.27
CA GLY A 201 13.71 -21.76 -1.08
C GLY A 201 12.82 -21.15 -2.17
N ALA A 202 13.45 -20.71 -3.25
CA ALA A 202 12.80 -20.28 -4.48
C ALA A 202 13.68 -20.59 -5.70
N ARG A 203 13.07 -20.69 -6.89
CA ARG A 203 13.81 -20.90 -8.15
C ARG A 203 14.60 -19.66 -8.59
N SER A 204 14.15 -18.48 -8.21
CA SER A 204 14.79 -17.19 -8.52
C SER A 204 15.75 -16.82 -7.40
N ALA A 205 16.99 -16.47 -7.75
CA ALA A 205 18.02 -16.09 -6.79
C ALA A 205 17.66 -14.79 -6.05
N VAL A 206 17.09 -13.80 -6.74
CA VAL A 206 16.65 -12.56 -6.08
C VAL A 206 15.53 -12.81 -5.09
N LEU A 207 14.55 -13.65 -5.45
CA LEU A 207 13.48 -14.01 -4.53
C LEU A 207 14.01 -14.83 -3.35
N GLU A 208 14.90 -15.80 -3.60
CA GLU A 208 15.52 -16.64 -2.58
C GLU A 208 16.28 -15.80 -1.56
N ILE A 209 17.17 -14.90 -1.99
CA ILE A 209 17.89 -13.97 -1.10
C ILE A 209 16.91 -13.14 -0.27
N GLY A 210 15.83 -12.64 -0.90
CA GLY A 210 14.80 -11.89 -0.21
C GLY A 210 14.09 -12.71 0.88
N LEU A 211 13.73 -13.96 0.56
CA LEU A 211 13.07 -14.89 1.48
C LEU A 211 13.99 -15.24 2.66
N GLN A 212 15.26 -15.54 2.38
CA GLN A 212 16.25 -15.84 3.41
C GLN A 212 16.49 -14.64 4.33
N LEU A 213 16.58 -13.41 3.80
CA LEU A 213 16.70 -12.20 4.61
C LEU A 213 15.46 -11.98 5.49
N ALA A 214 14.26 -12.23 4.95
CA ALA A 214 13.01 -12.13 5.70
C ALA A 214 12.93 -13.18 6.82
N ALA A 215 13.35 -14.41 6.55
CA ALA A 215 13.41 -15.48 7.52
C ALA A 215 14.46 -15.22 8.61
N ALA A 216 15.63 -14.65 8.26
CA ALA A 216 16.62 -14.21 9.23
C ALA A 216 16.06 -13.08 10.14
N GLN A 217 15.34 -12.12 9.57
CA GLN A 217 14.64 -11.07 10.33
C GLN A 217 13.60 -11.67 11.29
N ASP A 218 12.81 -12.65 10.83
CA ASP A 218 11.84 -13.33 11.69
C ASP A 218 12.53 -14.11 12.80
N GLY A 219 13.59 -14.86 12.49
CA GLY A 219 14.40 -15.56 13.48
C GLY A 219 14.94 -14.61 14.56
N LEU A 220 15.49 -13.46 14.15
CA LEU A 220 15.94 -12.42 15.07
C LEU A 220 14.78 -11.88 15.93
N ARG A 221 13.62 -11.59 15.34
CA ARG A 221 12.44 -11.10 16.06
C ARG A 221 11.96 -12.11 17.10
N LEU A 222 11.87 -13.39 16.73
CA LEU A 222 11.42 -14.47 17.62
C LEU A 222 12.40 -14.69 18.76
N TRP A 223 13.69 -14.72 18.44
CA TRP A 223 14.74 -14.89 19.43
C TRP A 223 14.75 -13.72 20.43
N LEU A 224 14.68 -12.47 19.94
CA LEU A 224 14.53 -11.29 20.81
C LEU A 224 13.26 -11.38 21.66
N GLY A 225 12.19 -11.88 21.07
CA GLY A 225 10.91 -12.05 21.74
C GLY A 225 10.99 -13.00 22.94
N GLN A 226 11.66 -14.14 22.79
CA GLN A 226 11.74 -15.14 23.85
C GLN A 226 12.80 -14.84 24.91
N GLN A 227 13.95 -14.29 24.50
CA GLN A 227 15.04 -13.97 25.43
C GLN A 227 14.72 -12.74 26.31
N TRP A 228 13.93 -11.81 25.78
CA TRP A 228 13.73 -10.49 26.40
C TRP A 228 12.26 -10.05 26.52
N LEU A 229 11.27 -10.95 26.49
CA LEU A 229 9.93 -10.68 27.07
C LEU A 229 9.63 -11.28 28.46
N PRO A 230 10.52 -12.01 29.17
CA PRO A 230 10.26 -12.34 30.58
C PRO A 230 10.07 -11.08 31.44
N PRO A 231 9.27 -11.13 32.53
CA PRO A 231 9.06 -10.00 33.42
C PRO A 231 10.41 -9.55 34.03
N GLY A 232 10.90 -8.38 33.60
CA GLY A 232 12.22 -7.85 33.96
C GLY A 232 13.11 -7.48 32.78
N ALA A 233 12.65 -7.71 31.55
CA ALA A 233 13.44 -7.38 30.36
C ALA A 233 13.68 -5.88 30.16
N GLN A 234 14.84 -5.56 29.56
CA GLN A 234 15.20 -4.20 29.22
C GLN A 234 14.22 -3.62 28.18
N PRO A 235 13.90 -2.31 28.25
CA PRO A 235 12.88 -1.71 27.38
C PRO A 235 13.30 -1.66 25.90
N LEU A 236 14.59 -1.56 25.61
CA LEU A 236 15.07 -1.33 24.23
C LEU A 236 14.86 -2.54 23.30
N PRO A 237 15.26 -3.78 23.63
CA PRO A 237 15.02 -4.95 22.76
C PRO A 237 13.53 -5.19 22.48
N VAL A 238 12.68 -4.98 23.48
CA VAL A 238 11.22 -5.09 23.35
C VAL A 238 10.70 -4.07 22.33
N LEU A 239 11.13 -2.81 22.41
CA LEU A 239 10.76 -1.78 21.45
C LEU A 239 11.22 -2.14 20.02
N VAL A 240 12.42 -2.69 19.87
CA VAL A 240 12.92 -3.14 18.55
C VAL A 240 12.07 -4.26 17.99
N ALA A 241 11.75 -5.29 18.77
CA ALA A 241 10.92 -6.42 18.32
C ALA A 241 9.52 -5.97 17.89
N TRP A 242 8.87 -5.11 18.69
CA TRP A 242 7.57 -4.52 18.34
C TRP A 242 7.64 -3.62 17.12
N SER A 243 8.70 -2.83 16.97
CA SER A 243 8.88 -1.95 15.82
C SER A 243 9.05 -2.75 14.54
N LEU A 244 9.87 -3.81 14.56
CA LEU A 244 10.06 -4.70 13.41
C LEU A 244 8.75 -5.37 12.99
N LEU A 245 7.99 -5.90 13.96
CA LEU A 245 6.67 -6.50 13.72
C LEU A 245 5.71 -5.49 13.09
N LEU A 246 5.59 -4.29 13.67
CA LEU A 246 4.69 -3.25 13.18
C LEU A 246 5.08 -2.75 11.79
N ILE A 247 6.37 -2.53 11.55
CA ILE A 247 6.92 -2.06 10.28
C ILE A 247 6.61 -3.06 9.16
N GLU A 248 6.78 -4.36 9.41
CA GLU A 248 6.45 -5.41 8.44
C GLU A 248 4.98 -5.37 8.02
N GLN A 249 4.06 -5.33 8.99
CA GLN A 249 2.61 -5.29 8.71
C GLN A 249 2.22 -3.98 8.02
N ALA A 250 2.83 -2.86 8.41
CA ALA A 250 2.61 -1.56 7.79
C ALA A 250 3.08 -1.53 6.33
N PHE A 251 4.21 -2.18 6.02
CA PHE A 251 4.71 -2.26 4.64
C PHE A 251 3.82 -3.13 3.75
N LEU A 252 3.33 -4.26 4.24
CA LEU A 252 2.36 -5.07 3.49
C LEU A 252 1.09 -4.27 3.21
N ALA A 253 0.51 -3.63 4.23
CA ALA A 253 -0.68 -2.80 4.08
C ALA A 253 -0.44 -1.62 3.12
N ALA A 254 0.67 -0.90 3.26
CA ALA A 254 1.02 0.23 2.42
C ALA A 254 1.29 -0.19 0.97
N GLY A 255 2.05 -1.26 0.76
CA GLY A 255 2.37 -1.80 -0.57
C GLY A 255 1.10 -2.23 -1.31
N PHE A 256 0.23 -3.00 -0.64
CA PHE A 256 -1.06 -3.41 -1.19
C PHE A 256 -1.95 -2.21 -1.55
N LEU A 257 -2.15 -1.29 -0.60
CA LEU A 257 -3.00 -0.13 -0.83
C LEU A 257 -2.43 0.79 -1.91
N LEU A 258 -1.13 1.06 -1.93
CA LEU A 258 -0.52 1.91 -2.93
C LEU A 258 -0.54 1.28 -4.32
N LEU A 259 -0.40 -0.04 -4.42
CA LEU A 259 -0.55 -0.78 -5.68
C LEU A 259 -1.98 -0.68 -6.21
N ALA A 260 -2.98 -1.01 -5.39
CA ALA A 260 -4.39 -0.85 -5.71
C ALA A 260 -4.70 0.59 -6.17
N ASN A 261 -4.10 1.52 -5.46
CA ASN A 261 -4.30 2.93 -5.66
C ASN A 261 -3.64 3.48 -6.94
N GLY A 262 -2.52 2.88 -7.37
CA GLY A 262 -1.88 3.16 -8.66
C GLY A 262 -2.69 2.65 -9.86
N LEU A 263 -3.49 1.60 -9.68
CA LEU A 263 -4.33 1.00 -10.73
C LEU A 263 -5.64 1.74 -10.98
N PHE A 264 -6.14 2.53 -10.02
CA PHE A 264 -7.41 3.23 -10.25
C PHE A 264 -7.24 4.31 -11.31
N PRO A 265 -8.20 4.40 -12.26
CA PRO A 265 -8.13 5.37 -13.34
C PRO A 265 -8.07 6.81 -12.80
N PRO A 266 -7.42 7.74 -13.53
CA PRO A 266 -7.62 9.16 -13.27
C PRO A 266 -9.12 9.49 -13.35
N ARG A 267 -9.64 10.24 -12.38
CA ARG A 267 -10.91 10.96 -12.59
C ARG A 267 -10.59 12.11 -13.53
N ASP A 268 -11.24 12.13 -14.70
CA ASP A 268 -11.01 13.17 -15.69
C ASP A 268 -11.48 14.54 -15.15
N PRO A 269 -10.69 15.60 -15.35
CA PRO A 269 -11.11 16.97 -15.02
C PRO A 269 -12.11 17.55 -16.02
N GLY A 270 -12.47 16.82 -17.08
CA GLY A 270 -13.45 17.24 -18.11
C GLY A 270 -14.92 17.12 -17.70
N ASP A 271 -15.20 16.65 -16.47
CA ASP A 271 -16.55 16.44 -15.94
C ASP A 271 -17.09 17.65 -15.14
N ASP A 272 -16.52 18.85 -15.34
CA ASP A 272 -17.01 20.11 -14.76
C ASP A 272 -17.74 20.92 -15.85
N PRO A 273 -19.08 21.12 -15.78
CA PRO A 273 -19.82 21.98 -16.71
C PRO A 273 -19.52 23.49 -16.53
N ALA A 274 -18.54 23.83 -15.67
CA ALA A 274 -18.05 25.18 -15.45
C ALA A 274 -16.63 25.33 -15.99
N GLN A 275 -16.49 25.28 -17.31
CA GLN A 275 -15.44 26.03 -17.99
C GLN A 275 -16.06 27.33 -18.51
N PRO A 276 -15.55 28.52 -18.14
CA PRO A 276 -15.67 29.67 -19.05
C PRO A 276 -14.81 29.44 -20.29
#